data_AF-A0A7Y0BDP3-F1
#
_entry.id   AF-A0A7Y0BDP3-F1
#
_cell.length_a   1.000
_cell.length_b   1.000
_cell.length_c   1.000
_cell.angle_alpha   90.00
_cell.angle_beta   90.00
_cell.angle_gamma   90.00
#
_symmetry.space_group_name_H-M   'P 1'
#
loop_
_entity.id
_entity.type
_entity.pdbx_description
1 polymer ?
#
loop_
_entity_poly.entity_id
_entity_poly.type
_entity_poly.pdbx_seq_one_letter_code
_entity_poly.pdbx_strand_id
1 'polypeptide(L)'
;MSRTTRAHTIREHLRKGGLTDLRLDVAKQRAPDEQETDGFSVRQHKDETGALVVVAGAYGPNWLRTQAEICGLLERPFVRCVVLAEAPGVADHEVLVRWGTAEELRARAHAQAARQAELVAQLRKQEAEQRAEAERQAREDAGQYGLF
;
A
#
# COMPACT_ATOMS: atom_id res chain seq x y z
N MET A 1 15.12 22.67 17.56
CA MET A 1 14.13 21.89 16.79
C MET A 1 14.77 20.60 16.32
N SER A 2 14.25 19.43 16.72
CA SER A 2 14.77 18.13 16.27
C SER A 2 14.50 17.96 14.76
N ARG A 3 15.51 17.56 13.99
CA ARG A 3 15.39 17.34 12.54
C ARG A 3 14.58 16.07 12.32
N THR A 4 13.41 16.18 11.68
CA THR A 4 12.57 15.03 11.36
C THR A 4 13.37 14.02 10.52
N THR A 5 13.52 12.81 11.04
CA THR A 5 14.29 11.76 10.36
C THR A 5 13.43 10.97 9.39
N ARG A 6 14.05 10.31 8.41
CA ARG A 6 13.32 9.48 7.42
C ARG A 6 12.46 8.41 8.10
N ALA A 7 12.99 7.75 9.12
CA ALA A 7 12.24 6.76 9.91
C ALA A 7 11.01 7.36 10.61
N HIS A 8 11.10 8.60 11.10
CA HIS A 8 9.93 9.28 11.67
C HIS A 8 8.84 9.49 10.62
N THR A 9 9.20 9.95 9.41
CA THR A 9 8.23 10.13 8.33
C THR A 9 7.56 8.81 7.93
N ILE A 10 8.33 7.72 7.79
CA ILE A 10 7.77 6.39 7.50
C ILE A 10 6.82 5.93 8.61
N ARG A 11 7.24 6.05 9.86
CA ARG A 11 6.41 5.71 11.02
C ARG A 11 5.08 6.47 11.02
N GLU A 12 5.10 7.76 10.73
CA GLU A 12 3.88 8.57 10.68
C GLU A 12 2.97 8.19 9.50
N HIS A 13 3.53 7.82 8.33
CA HIS A 13 2.71 7.30 7.23
C HIS A 13 2.00 6.00 7.61
N LEU A 14 2.70 5.06 8.25
CA LEU A 14 2.12 3.79 8.69
C LEU A 14 1.05 3.99 9.77
N ARG A 15 1.32 4.83 10.78
CA ARG A 15 0.34 5.17 11.82
C ARG A 15 -0.90 5.84 11.27
N LYS A 16 -0.76 6.82 10.38
CA LYS A 16 -1.90 7.47 9.69
C LYS A 16 -2.66 6.50 8.78
N GLY A 17 -1.99 5.45 8.31
CA GLY A 17 -2.59 4.34 7.57
C GLY A 17 -3.39 3.36 8.44
N GLY A 18 -3.39 3.53 9.77
CA GLY A 18 -4.14 2.70 10.70
C GLY A 18 -3.33 1.58 11.36
N LEU A 19 -2.02 1.46 11.07
CA LEU A 19 -1.19 0.43 11.69
C LEU A 19 -0.72 0.82 13.10
N THR A 20 -0.61 -0.18 13.96
CA THR A 20 -0.11 -0.05 15.34
C THR A 20 1.41 -0.02 15.36
N ASP A 21 1.99 1.08 15.84
CA ASP A 21 3.44 1.17 16.09
C ASP A 21 3.77 0.52 17.43
N LEU A 22 4.44 -0.62 17.39
CA LEU A 22 4.86 -1.38 18.57
C LEU A 22 6.06 -0.74 19.28
N ARG A 23 6.73 0.25 18.65
CA ARG A 23 7.89 0.97 19.19
C ARG A 23 8.99 0.04 19.70
N LEU A 24 9.18 -1.11 19.03
CA LEU A 24 10.18 -2.09 19.41
C LEU A 24 11.58 -1.49 19.24
N ASP A 25 12.34 -1.45 20.32
CA ASP A 25 13.77 -1.19 20.28
C ASP A 25 14.50 -2.34 19.58
N VAL A 26 15.73 -2.12 19.13
CA VAL A 26 16.51 -3.11 18.36
C VAL A 26 16.68 -4.43 19.13
N ALA A 27 16.74 -4.39 20.47
CA ALA A 27 16.90 -5.59 21.29
C ALA A 27 15.60 -6.41 21.43
N LYS A 28 14.44 -5.79 21.20
CA LYS A 28 13.10 -6.41 21.24
C LYS A 28 12.59 -6.84 19.87
N GLN A 29 13.30 -6.50 18.80
CA GLN A 29 13.03 -6.99 17.45
C GLN A 29 13.49 -8.45 17.36
N ARG A 30 12.61 -9.35 17.76
CA ARG A 30 12.82 -10.81 17.78
C ARG A 30 12.04 -11.47 16.64
N ALA A 31 11.79 -12.77 16.72
CA ALA A 31 10.90 -13.44 15.79
C ALA A 31 9.54 -12.71 15.71
N PRO A 32 8.97 -12.55 14.51
CA PRO A 32 7.77 -11.75 14.32
C PRO A 32 6.58 -12.26 15.13
N ASP A 33 6.50 -13.58 15.34
CA ASP A 33 5.42 -14.26 16.06
C ASP A 33 5.51 -14.14 17.59
N GLU A 34 6.61 -13.59 18.14
CA GLU A 34 6.75 -13.41 19.60
C GLU A 34 5.94 -12.22 20.14
N GLN A 35 5.40 -11.37 19.26
CA GLN A 35 4.58 -10.24 19.68
C GLN A 35 3.12 -10.65 19.85
N GLU A 36 2.51 -10.26 20.97
CA GLU A 36 1.09 -10.57 21.26
C GLU A 36 0.11 -9.84 20.34
N THR A 37 0.54 -8.75 19.70
CA THR A 37 -0.32 -7.88 18.91
C THR A 37 0.28 -7.61 17.54
N ASP A 38 -0.59 -7.57 16.53
CA ASP A 38 -0.22 -7.19 15.18
C ASP A 38 0.21 -5.72 15.14
N GLY A 39 1.36 -5.47 14.53
CA GLY A 39 1.87 -4.12 14.42
C GLY A 39 3.21 -4.06 13.71
N PHE A 40 3.81 -2.88 13.75
CA PHE A 40 5.06 -2.64 13.07
C PHE A 40 6.09 -1.97 13.96
N SER A 41 7.36 -2.12 13.59
CA SER A 41 8.44 -1.28 14.10
C SER A 41 9.25 -0.71 12.93
N VAL A 42 9.88 0.44 13.17
CA VAL A 42 10.73 1.10 12.17
C VAL A 42 12.08 1.37 12.79
N ARG A 43 13.13 0.94 12.10
CA ARG A 43 14.52 1.23 12.45
C ARG A 43 15.25 1.93 11.31
N GLN A 44 16.28 2.68 11.66
CA GLN A 44 17.27 3.12 10.69
C GLN A 44 18.40 2.11 10.67
N HIS A 45 18.86 1.80 9.47
CA HIS A 45 19.99 0.92 9.24
C HIS A 45 20.95 1.61 8.27
N LYS A 46 22.23 1.26 8.35
CA LYS A 46 23.21 1.65 7.34
C LYS A 46 23.42 0.43 6.46
N ASP A 47 23.19 0.58 5.17
CA ASP A 47 23.52 -0.48 4.23
C ASP A 47 25.04 -0.66 4.09
N GLU A 48 25.45 -1.64 3.30
CA GLU A 48 26.86 -1.97 3.03
C GLU A 48 27.64 -0.80 2.41
N THR A 49 26.96 0.15 1.77
CA THR A 49 27.56 1.36 1.18
C THR A 49 27.69 2.50 2.19
N GLY A 50 27.17 2.32 3.41
CA GLY A 50 27.12 3.33 4.46
C GLY A 50 25.93 4.28 4.34
N ALA A 51 25.02 4.07 3.40
CA ALA A 51 23.85 4.92 3.21
C ALA A 51 22.77 4.61 4.26
N LEU A 52 22.13 5.67 4.77
CA LEU A 52 21.05 5.55 5.74
C LEU A 52 19.75 5.12 5.05
N VAL A 53 19.34 3.91 5.35
CA VAL A 53 18.10 3.27 4.90
C VAL A 53 17.14 3.08 6.07
N VAL A 54 15.86 2.90 5.76
CA VAL A 54 14.82 2.65 6.76
C VAL A 54 14.33 1.23 6.57
N VAL A 55 14.21 0.46 7.65
CA VAL A 55 13.63 -0.87 7.64
C VAL A 55 12.33 -0.82 8.44
N ALA A 56 11.24 -1.34 7.86
CA ALA A 56 9.96 -1.50 8.52
C ALA A 56 9.71 -3.00 8.73
N GLY A 57 9.62 -3.42 9.99
CA GLY A 57 9.31 -4.80 10.36
C GLY A 57 7.85 -4.95 10.72
N ALA A 58 7.22 -6.02 10.23
CA ALA A 58 5.91 -6.48 10.64
C ALA A 58 6.03 -7.51 11.76
N TYR A 59 5.14 -7.44 12.73
CA TYR A 59 5.15 -8.29 13.92
C TYR A 59 3.73 -8.66 14.31
N GLY A 60 3.62 -9.72 15.11
CA GLY A 60 2.36 -10.26 15.63
C GLY A 60 1.96 -11.57 14.95
N PRO A 61 0.88 -12.21 15.42
CA PRO A 61 0.42 -13.49 14.90
C PRO A 61 0.07 -13.47 13.40
N ASN A 62 -0.27 -12.30 12.85
CA ASN A 62 -0.59 -12.10 11.44
C ASN A 62 0.43 -11.20 10.73
N TRP A 63 1.71 -11.27 11.11
CA TRP A 63 2.75 -10.38 10.58
C TRP A 63 2.82 -10.37 9.04
N LEU A 64 2.52 -11.48 8.35
CA LEU A 64 2.45 -11.53 6.88
C LEU A 64 1.40 -10.56 6.33
N ARG A 65 0.22 -10.51 6.94
CA ARG A 65 -0.83 -9.56 6.59
C ARG A 65 -0.36 -8.13 6.89
N THR A 66 0.23 -7.91 8.07
CA THR A 66 0.76 -6.59 8.45
C THR A 66 1.85 -6.12 7.49
N GLN A 67 2.71 -7.01 7.01
CA GLN A 67 3.74 -6.70 6.02
C GLN A 67 3.11 -6.27 4.69
N ALA A 68 2.11 -7.00 4.20
CA ALA A 68 1.37 -6.62 3.00
C ALA A 68 0.69 -5.24 3.15
N GLU A 69 0.14 -4.94 4.32
CA GLU A 69 -0.44 -3.63 4.64
C GLU A 69 0.65 -2.53 4.69
N ILE A 70 1.81 -2.79 5.27
CA ILE A 70 2.98 -1.88 5.26
C ILE A 70 3.37 -1.55 3.81
N CYS A 71 3.56 -2.57 2.97
CA CYS A 71 3.90 -2.40 1.57
C CYS A 71 2.83 -1.55 0.86
N GLY A 72 1.56 -1.93 0.98
CA GLY A 72 0.45 -1.24 0.34
C GLY A 72 0.29 0.22 0.78
N LEU A 73 0.54 0.54 2.06
CA LEU A 73 0.49 1.90 2.59
C LEU A 73 1.64 2.77 2.09
N LEU A 74 2.85 2.23 2.06
CA LEU A 74 4.05 2.96 1.64
C LEU A 74 4.17 3.10 0.13
N GLU A 75 3.48 2.24 -0.62
CA GLU A 75 3.41 2.30 -2.08
C GLU A 75 2.25 3.14 -2.62
N ARG A 76 1.44 3.75 -1.74
CA ARG A 76 0.37 4.66 -2.16
C ARG A 76 0.92 5.81 -3.02
N PRO A 77 0.17 6.31 -4.01
CA PRO A 77 0.65 7.30 -4.99
C PRO A 77 1.31 8.55 -4.39
N PHE A 78 0.80 9.02 -3.25
CA PHE A 78 1.26 10.23 -2.58
C PHE A 78 2.46 10.01 -1.63
N VAL A 79 2.84 8.75 -1.38
CA VAL A 79 4.00 8.39 -0.58
C VAL A 79 5.18 8.18 -1.51
N ARG A 80 6.21 9.02 -1.41
CA ARG A 80 7.37 9.02 -2.32
C ARG A 80 8.39 7.93 -2.02
N CYS A 81 7.96 6.82 -1.42
CA CYS A 81 8.82 5.73 -1.02
C CYS A 81 8.76 4.58 -2.02
N VAL A 82 9.82 3.78 -2.06
CA VAL A 82 9.87 2.46 -2.69
C VAL A 82 10.12 1.45 -1.58
N VAL A 83 9.40 0.34 -1.65
CA VAL A 83 9.52 -0.79 -0.74
C VAL A 83 10.24 -1.92 -1.47
N LEU A 84 11.21 -2.53 -0.82
CA LEU A 84 11.94 -3.70 -1.32
C LEU A 84 11.78 -4.80 -0.27
N ALA A 85 10.96 -5.80 -0.61
CA ALA A 85 10.67 -6.92 0.30
C ALA A 85 11.89 -7.83 0.48
N GLU A 86 12.64 -8.08 -0.59
CA GLU A 86 13.79 -8.99 -0.59
C GLU A 86 15.09 -8.19 -0.80
N ALA A 87 15.48 -7.42 0.22
CA ALA A 87 16.77 -6.73 0.22
C ALA A 87 17.80 -7.53 1.03
N PRO A 88 19.08 -7.56 0.61
CA PRO A 88 20.14 -8.18 1.40
C PRO A 88 20.18 -7.61 2.82
N GLY A 89 20.26 -8.49 3.84
CA GLY A 89 20.32 -8.09 5.25
C GLY A 89 18.98 -7.69 5.88
N VAL A 90 17.86 -7.97 5.21
CA VAL A 90 16.50 -7.75 5.71
C VAL A 90 15.84 -9.11 5.94
N ALA A 91 15.20 -9.29 7.10
CA ALA A 91 14.51 -10.53 7.43
C ALA A 91 13.17 -10.66 6.69
N ASP A 92 12.60 -11.87 6.62
CA ASP A 92 11.37 -12.15 5.86
C ASP A 92 10.15 -11.31 6.30
N HIS A 93 10.10 -10.88 7.55
CA HIS A 93 9.03 -10.04 8.11
C HIS A 93 9.35 -8.54 8.01
N GLU A 94 10.52 -8.20 7.51
CA GLU A 94 10.99 -6.84 7.33
C GLU A 94 10.93 -6.43 5.85
N VAL A 95 10.86 -5.14 5.61
CA VAL A 95 10.99 -4.56 4.27
C VAL A 95 11.89 -3.34 4.31
N LEU A 96 12.73 -3.21 3.29
CA LEU A 96 13.57 -2.03 3.11
C LEU A 96 12.76 -0.92 2.46
N VAL A 97 12.83 0.27 3.05
CA VAL A 97 12.12 1.46 2.58
C VAL A 97 13.12 2.56 2.27
N ARG A 98 13.08 3.04 1.03
CA ARG A 98 13.87 4.20 0.58
C ARG A 98 13.00 5.20 -0.16
N TRP A 99 13.50 6.42 -0.32
CA TRP A 99 12.86 7.39 -1.21
C TRP A 99 13.03 6.92 -2.66
N GLY A 100 11.94 6.95 -3.41
CA GLY A 100 11.93 6.64 -4.82
C GLY A 100 12.50 7.77 -5.67
N THR A 101 13.15 7.42 -6.76
CA THR A 101 13.51 8.36 -7.81
C THR A 101 12.28 8.79 -8.59
N ALA A 102 12.37 9.88 -9.35
CA ALA A 102 11.26 10.34 -10.18
C ALA A 102 10.83 9.28 -11.21
N GLU A 103 11.78 8.52 -11.75
CA GLU A 103 11.52 7.45 -12.72
C GLU A 103 10.75 6.30 -12.08
N GLU A 104 11.17 5.83 -10.91
CA GLU A 104 10.48 4.76 -10.18
C GLU A 104 9.05 5.15 -9.81
N LEU A 105 8.86 6.40 -9.36
CA LEU A 105 7.53 6.91 -9.02
C LEU A 105 6.63 7.01 -10.26
N ARG A 106 7.18 7.40 -11.41
CA ARG A 106 6.43 7.40 -12.70
C ARG A 106 6.09 5.98 -13.14
N ALA A 107 7.06 5.07 -13.12
CA ALA A 107 6.85 3.67 -13.49
C ALA A 107 5.74 3.02 -12.63
N ARG A 108 5.75 3.28 -11.32
CA ARG A 108 4.68 2.84 -10.41
C ARG A 108 3.32 3.45 -10.75
N ALA A 109 3.27 4.76 -11.00
CA ALA A 109 2.02 5.43 -11.39
C ALA A 109 1.44 4.84 -12.68
N HIS A 110 2.29 4.55 -13.67
CA HIS A 110 1.88 3.88 -14.91
C HIS A 110 1.38 2.45 -14.65
N ALA A 111 2.10 1.65 -13.86
CA ALA A 111 1.68 0.29 -13.53
C ALA A 111 0.34 0.26 -12.77
N GLN A 112 0.11 1.22 -11.88
CA GLN A 112 -1.16 1.35 -11.18
C GLN A 112 -2.29 1.80 -12.11
N ALA A 113 -2.05 2.78 -12.98
CA ALA A 113 -3.03 3.21 -13.98
C ALA A 113 -3.43 2.07 -14.92
N ALA A 114 -2.46 1.23 -15.33
CA ALA A 114 -2.74 0.05 -16.14
C ALA A 114 -3.66 -0.96 -15.43
N ARG A 115 -3.40 -1.25 -14.14
CA ARG A 115 -4.29 -2.11 -13.33
C ARG A 115 -5.69 -1.52 -13.16
N GLN A 116 -5.80 -0.21 -13.00
CA GLN A 116 -7.10 0.45 -12.83
C GLN A 116 -7.88 0.58 -14.15
N ALA A 117 -7.21 0.66 -15.29
CA ALA A 117 -7.85 0.84 -16.59
C ALA A 117 -8.86 -0.29 -16.91
N GLU A 118 -8.52 -1.53 -16.58
CA GLU A 118 -9.41 -2.68 -16.77
C GLU A 118 -10.67 -2.59 -15.90
N LEU A 119 -10.49 -2.28 -14.62
CA LEU A 119 -11.62 -2.11 -13.69
C LEU A 119 -12.53 -0.95 -14.13
N VAL A 120 -11.96 0.18 -14.53
CA VAL A 120 -12.72 1.33 -15.02
C VAL A 120 -13.48 0.99 -16.31
N ALA A 121 -12.89 0.21 -17.22
CA ALA A 121 -13.56 -0.24 -18.43
C ALA A 121 -14.77 -1.14 -18.12
N GLN A 122 -14.62 -2.06 -17.17
CA GLN A 122 -15.72 -2.93 -16.72
C GLN A 122 -16.85 -2.12 -16.07
N LEU A 123 -16.52 -1.17 -15.19
CA LEU A 123 -17.52 -0.29 -14.56
C LEU A 123 -18.29 0.53 -15.59
N ARG A 124 -17.61 1.11 -16.57
CA ARG A 124 -18.27 1.85 -17.66
C ARG A 124 -19.21 0.99 -18.48
N LYS A 125 -18.83 -0.28 -18.72
CA LYS A 125 -19.69 -1.23 -19.43
C LYS A 125 -20.97 -1.53 -18.64
N GLN A 126 -20.84 -1.79 -17.34
CA GLN A 126 -21.98 -2.01 -16.45
C GLN A 126 -22.90 -0.78 -16.37
N GLU A 127 -22.34 0.43 -16.26
CA GLU A 127 -23.12 1.67 -16.28
C GLU A 127 -23.89 1.87 -17.60
N ALA A 128 -23.28 1.51 -18.74
CA ALA A 128 -23.93 1.59 -20.04
C ALA A 128 -25.08 0.56 -20.17
N GLU A 129 -24.86 -0.67 -19.69
CA GLU A 129 -25.88 -1.72 -19.67
C GLU A 129 -27.06 -1.31 -18.78
N GLN A 130 -26.81 -0.80 -17.57
CA GLN A 130 -27.85 -0.31 -16.65
C GLN A 130 -28.64 0.86 -17.24
N ARG A 131 -27.99 1.80 -17.94
CA ARG A 131 -28.68 2.90 -18.61
C ARG A 131 -29.56 2.42 -19.76
N ALA A 132 -29.07 1.47 -20.57
CA ALA A 132 -29.86 0.88 -21.65
C ALA A 132 -31.05 0.08 -21.12
N GLU A 133 -30.91 -0.59 -19.98
CA GLU A 133 -32.00 -1.29 -19.29
C GLU A 133 -33.03 -0.31 -18.69
N ALA A 134 -32.57 0.75 -18.05
CA ALA A 134 -33.45 1.81 -17.55
C ALA A 134 -34.19 2.54 -18.67
N GLU A 135 -33.55 2.77 -19.82
CA GLU A 135 -34.18 3.38 -20.99
C GLU A 135 -35.22 2.43 -21.63
N ARG A 136 -34.93 1.13 -21.69
CA ARG A 136 -35.92 0.12 -22.10
C ARG A 136 -37.11 0.13 -21.15
N GLN A 137 -36.89 0.00 -19.85
CA GLN A 137 -37.95 0.03 -18.84
C GLN A 137 -38.79 1.31 -18.91
N ALA A 138 -38.16 2.47 -19.09
CA ALA A 138 -38.87 3.74 -19.24
C ALA A 138 -39.75 3.80 -20.51
N ARG A 139 -39.32 3.18 -21.61
CA ARG A 139 -40.14 3.06 -22.85
C ARG A 139 -41.30 2.09 -22.65
N GLU A 140 -41.07 0.99 -21.93
CA GLU A 140 -42.08 0.00 -21.58
C GLU A 140 -43.15 0.59 -20.65
N ASP A 141 -42.73 1.30 -19.60
CA ASP A 141 -43.61 1.99 -18.64
C ASP A 141 -44.37 3.15 -19.30
N ALA A 142 -43.79 3.80 -20.31
CA ALA A 142 -44.46 4.80 -21.13
C ALA A 142 -45.50 4.19 -22.12
N GLY A 143 -45.71 2.88 -22.07
CA GLY A 143 -46.71 2.18 -22.87
C GLY A 143 -46.35 2.02 -24.35
N GLN A 144 -45.09 2.26 -24.73
CA GLN A 144 -44.60 2.05 -26.09
C GLN A 144 -44.12 0.61 -26.28
N TYR A 145 -45.07 -0.34 -26.24
CA TYR A 145 -44.87 -1.66 -26.86
C TYR A 145 -45.52 -1.68 -28.25
N GLY A 146 -44.87 -2.36 -29.19
CA GLY A 146 -45.08 -2.28 -30.64
C GLY A 146 -46.54 -2.29 -31.13
N LEU A 147 -46.88 -1.25 -31.88
CA LEU A 147 -47.51 -1.44 -33.19
C LEU A 147 -46.36 -1.69 -34.17
N PHE A 148 -46.39 -2.85 -34.82
CA PHE A 148 -45.48 -3.42 -35.84
C PHE A 148 -44.35 -4.32 -35.32
#